data_AF-A0A163B808-F1
#
_entry.id   AF-A0A163B808-F1
#
_cell.length_a   1.000
_cell.length_b   1.000
_cell.length_c   1.000
_cell.angle_alpha   90.00
_cell.angle_beta   90.00
_cell.angle_gamma   90.00
#
_symmetry.space_group_name_H-M   'P 1'
#
loop_
_entity.id
_entity.type
_entity.pdbx_description
1 polymer ?
#
loop_
_entity_poly.entity_id
_entity_poly.type
_entity_poly.pdbx_seq_one_letter_code
_entity_poly.pdbx_strand_id
1 'polypeptide(L)'
;MTSSWNVTKELIENEKAEQHGSTIDVSFCIRATENEAKAAKTVSKPSSGKILHIKDEIVANVLWKTLEIRDFLTSSKHIHTPWGRALSVALTNISKTMGVQPTMSTQEAFLTAFELIRFDVLTNKPYSKTYSTIAGDEKEQCHIRLISRALSLLPMELKSAPWSGPFNRDLLVFNSFVKALDRSYRNLCEMLTLSLFLNNGVVKEQKDYFEIADSLPYMSDANVTLGLVTKHYLEQIVTGRDPASATQSAEKTFLSCTALAADLRRGLLFWDALVKGTKVLKDAGSLSNESYQAFYQANQWLQNKF
;
A
#
# COMPACT_ATOMS: atom_id res chain seq x y z
N MET A 1 1.39 8.78 26.33
CA MET A 1 2.16 7.60 25.88
C MET A 1 3.09 7.98 24.72
N THR A 2 4.00 8.94 24.90
CA THR A 2 4.79 9.51 23.76
C THR A 2 6.24 9.84 24.12
N SER A 3 6.78 9.25 25.18
CA SER A 3 8.10 9.59 25.74
C SER A 3 9.18 8.53 25.48
N SER A 4 9.28 7.95 24.28
CA SER A 4 10.34 6.96 24.00
C SER A 4 11.45 7.51 23.10
N TRP A 5 11.12 8.16 21.98
CA TRP A 5 12.13 8.60 21.00
C TRP A 5 11.65 9.77 20.11
N ASN A 6 12.61 10.53 19.59
CA ASN A 6 12.45 11.49 18.50
C ASN A 6 13.67 11.40 17.58
N VAL A 7 13.46 11.32 16.27
CA VAL A 7 14.54 11.34 15.26
C VAL A 7 14.90 12.78 14.90
N THR A 8 16.21 13.07 14.87
CA THR A 8 16.76 14.40 14.59
C THR A 8 17.09 14.61 13.11
N LYS A 9 17.15 15.88 12.71
CA LYS A 9 17.56 16.35 11.37
C LYS A 9 18.81 15.67 10.84
N GLU A 10 19.87 15.60 11.64
CA GLU A 10 21.17 15.05 11.23
C GLU A 10 21.04 13.60 10.74
N LEU A 11 20.22 12.79 11.40
CA LEU A 11 19.97 11.42 10.98
C LEU A 11 19.24 11.40 9.63
N ILE A 12 18.20 12.22 9.50
CA ILE A 12 17.38 12.27 8.29
C ILE A 12 18.21 12.73 7.09
N GLU A 13 19.05 13.76 7.24
CA GLU A 13 19.91 14.25 6.17
C GLU A 13 20.95 13.22 5.75
N ASN A 14 21.58 12.53 6.72
CA ASN A 14 22.51 11.44 6.43
C ASN A 14 21.80 10.30 5.68
N GLU A 15 20.61 9.92 6.12
CA GLU A 15 19.87 8.81 5.51
C GLU A 15 19.32 9.19 4.13
N LYS A 16 18.93 10.46 3.91
CA LYS A 16 18.59 10.97 2.58
C LYS A 16 19.78 10.91 1.62
N ALA A 17 20.97 11.27 2.10
CA ALA A 17 22.20 11.18 1.33
C ALA A 17 22.55 9.73 0.97
N GLU A 18 22.40 8.80 1.92
CA GLU A 18 22.64 7.36 1.70
C GLU A 18 21.62 6.73 0.74
N GLN A 19 20.35 7.11 0.82
CA GLN A 19 19.28 6.52 0.01
C GLN A 19 19.07 7.21 -1.35
N HIS A 20 19.83 8.29 -1.63
CA HIS A 20 19.63 9.17 -2.79
C HIS A 20 18.16 9.61 -2.97
N GLY A 21 17.45 9.77 -1.85
CA GLY A 21 16.01 10.07 -1.81
C GLY A 21 15.75 11.52 -1.47
N SER A 22 14.87 12.18 -2.21
CA SER A 22 14.45 13.56 -1.92
C SER A 22 13.31 13.64 -0.90
N THR A 23 12.42 12.64 -0.90
CA THR A 23 11.14 12.67 -0.21
C THR A 23 11.12 11.70 0.98
N ILE A 24 10.48 12.11 2.07
CA ILE A 24 10.28 11.27 3.24
C ILE A 24 8.94 10.59 3.10
N ASP A 25 8.99 9.28 2.88
CA ASP A 25 7.83 8.44 2.67
C ASP A 25 7.94 7.14 3.49
N VAL A 26 6.95 6.25 3.34
CA VAL A 26 6.91 4.96 4.06
C VAL A 26 8.10 4.09 3.65
N SER A 27 8.47 4.09 2.38
CA SER A 27 9.62 3.34 1.85
C SER A 27 10.94 3.82 2.50
N PHE A 28 11.13 5.13 2.63
CA PHE A 28 12.27 5.73 3.33
C PHE A 28 12.32 5.25 4.78
N CYS A 29 11.19 5.30 5.51
CA CYS A 29 11.12 4.90 6.91
C CYS A 29 11.41 3.40 7.11
N ILE A 30 10.96 2.54 6.20
CA ILE A 30 11.20 1.10 6.23
C ILE A 30 12.67 0.78 5.91
N ARG A 31 13.29 1.47 4.95
CA ARG A 31 14.72 1.28 4.62
C ARG A 31 15.65 1.79 5.72
N ALA A 32 15.30 2.90 6.34
CA ALA A 32 16.03 3.45 7.49
C ALA A 32 16.00 2.53 8.73
N THR A 33 15.17 1.47 8.71
CA THR A 33 15.03 0.47 9.78
C THR A 33 15.38 -0.94 9.32
N GLU A 34 15.97 -1.10 8.13
CA GLU A 34 16.25 -2.40 7.51
C GLU A 34 17.20 -3.29 8.34
N ASN A 35 18.21 -2.67 8.94
CA ASN A 35 19.21 -3.35 9.77
C ASN A 35 19.13 -2.87 11.21
N GLU A 36 19.44 -3.73 12.18
CA GLU A 36 19.43 -3.37 13.62
C GLU A 36 20.31 -2.16 13.93
N ALA A 37 21.46 -2.04 13.27
CA ALA A 37 22.35 -0.89 13.41
C ALA A 37 21.72 0.43 12.92
N LYS A 38 20.90 0.38 11.86
CA LYS A 38 20.16 1.57 11.37
C LYS A 38 18.96 1.86 12.25
N ALA A 39 18.20 0.82 12.61
CA ALA A 39 17.04 0.92 13.49
C ALA A 39 17.40 1.53 14.86
N ALA A 40 18.55 1.15 15.44
CA ALA A 40 19.04 1.72 16.70
C ALA A 40 19.26 3.24 16.63
N LYS A 41 19.65 3.78 15.47
CA LYS A 41 19.82 5.23 15.28
C LYS A 41 18.47 5.97 15.33
N THR A 42 17.39 5.32 14.89
CA THR A 42 16.05 5.92 14.86
C THR A 42 15.35 5.98 16.22
N VAL A 43 15.91 5.31 17.26
CA VAL A 43 15.40 5.34 18.64
C VAL A 43 16.27 6.25 19.51
N SER A 44 16.49 7.49 19.06
CA SER A 44 17.20 8.49 19.85
C SER A 44 16.30 9.06 20.95
N LYS A 45 16.79 9.07 22.20
CA LYS A 45 16.08 9.69 23.32
C LYS A 45 15.78 11.15 22.99
N PRO A 46 14.56 11.65 23.25
CA PRO A 46 14.26 13.06 23.05
C PRO A 46 15.18 13.87 23.96
N SER A 47 16.14 14.60 23.39
CA SER A 47 17.03 15.44 24.17
C SER A 47 16.20 16.58 24.77
N SER A 48 16.25 16.72 26.09
CA SER A 48 15.57 17.79 26.83
C SER A 48 15.93 19.16 26.23
N GLY A 49 15.01 19.73 25.44
CA GLY A 49 15.14 21.05 24.83
C GLY A 49 15.32 21.10 23.31
N LYS A 50 15.50 19.98 22.58
CA LYS A 50 15.48 20.02 21.10
C LYS A 50 14.05 19.79 20.61
N ILE A 51 13.41 20.89 20.25
CA ILE A 51 12.12 20.91 19.58
C ILE A 51 12.36 20.56 18.10
N LEU A 52 11.48 19.79 17.45
CA LEU A 52 11.56 19.53 16.01
C LEU A 52 11.21 20.81 15.25
N HIS A 53 11.99 21.16 14.23
CA HIS A 53 11.86 22.44 13.53
C HIS A 53 11.48 22.29 12.07
N ILE A 54 11.88 21.20 11.42
CA ILE A 54 11.75 21.04 9.96
C ILE A 54 10.59 20.08 9.65
N LYS A 55 9.80 20.41 8.62
CA LYS A 55 8.74 19.54 8.06
C LYS A 55 9.15 18.09 7.99
N ASP A 56 10.30 17.84 7.38
CA ASP A 56 10.86 16.51 7.16
C ASP A 56 11.05 15.72 8.45
N GLU A 57 11.51 16.37 9.53
CA GLU A 57 11.62 15.74 10.84
C GLU A 57 10.25 15.33 11.38
N ILE A 58 9.27 16.22 11.26
CA ILE A 58 7.92 15.99 11.77
C ILE A 58 7.28 14.82 11.03
N VAL A 59 7.31 14.84 9.70
CA VAL A 59 6.74 13.80 8.84
C VAL A 59 7.39 12.45 9.14
N ALA A 60 8.73 12.38 9.22
CA ALA A 60 9.42 11.13 9.51
C ALA A 60 9.03 10.55 10.88
N ASN A 61 8.99 11.39 11.91
CA ASN A 61 8.59 10.97 13.27
C ASN A 61 7.13 10.49 13.29
N VAL A 62 6.22 11.14 12.56
CA VAL A 62 4.81 10.69 12.44
C VAL A 62 4.75 9.33 11.75
N LEU A 63 5.44 9.15 10.62
CA LEU A 63 5.43 7.90 9.86
C LEU A 63 6.00 6.72 10.67
N TRP A 64 7.14 6.89 11.34
CA TRP A 64 7.68 5.83 12.19
C TRP A 64 6.76 5.50 13.36
N LYS A 65 6.12 6.49 14.00
CA LYS A 65 5.11 6.23 15.06
C LYS A 65 3.89 5.49 14.51
N THR A 66 3.43 5.83 13.31
CA THR A 66 2.34 5.09 12.64
C THR A 66 2.74 3.63 12.40
N LEU A 67 3.95 3.38 11.89
CA LEU A 67 4.46 2.02 11.65
C LEU A 67 4.65 1.24 12.95
N GLU A 68 5.03 1.92 14.04
CA GLU A 68 5.16 1.35 15.38
C GLU A 68 3.80 0.93 15.94
N ILE A 69 2.82 1.84 15.94
CA ILE A 69 1.45 1.60 16.47
C ILE A 69 0.74 0.49 15.70
N ARG A 70 1.07 0.30 14.43
CA ARG A 70 0.47 -0.70 13.54
C ARG A 70 1.26 -2.00 13.47
N ASP A 71 2.23 -2.19 14.36
CA ASP A 71 3.05 -3.39 14.48
C ASP A 71 3.78 -3.77 13.17
N PHE A 72 4.16 -2.79 12.35
CA PHE A 72 5.15 -2.99 11.28
C PHE A 72 6.57 -2.90 11.82
N LEU A 73 6.76 -2.07 12.85
CA LEU A 73 8.01 -1.92 13.59
C LEU A 73 7.78 -2.26 15.06
N THR A 74 8.78 -2.87 15.71
CA THR A 74 8.73 -3.12 17.15
C THR A 74 8.77 -1.81 17.95
N SER A 75 7.95 -1.69 19.00
CA SER A 75 7.79 -0.46 19.79
C SER A 75 9.04 0.09 20.48
N SER A 76 10.07 -0.71 20.68
CA SER A 76 11.26 -0.31 21.44
C SER A 76 12.54 -0.16 20.62
N LYS A 77 12.64 -0.84 19.48
CA LYS A 77 13.89 -0.94 18.71
C LYS A 77 13.75 -0.58 17.23
N HIS A 78 12.53 -0.30 16.77
CA HIS A 78 12.21 -0.12 15.35
C HIS A 78 12.70 -1.25 14.44
N ILE A 79 12.74 -2.48 14.94
CA ILE A 79 13.08 -3.65 14.14
C ILE A 79 11.84 -4.09 13.38
N HIS A 80 12.02 -4.59 12.15
CA HIS A 80 10.92 -5.09 11.34
C HIS A 80 10.25 -6.31 12.00
N THR A 81 8.95 -6.19 12.24
CA THR A 81 8.10 -7.35 12.55
C THR A 81 7.93 -8.22 11.30
N PRO A 82 7.30 -9.41 11.37
CA PRO A 82 6.94 -10.16 10.16
C PRO A 82 6.22 -9.32 9.10
N TRP A 83 5.34 -8.41 9.53
CA TRP A 83 4.60 -7.49 8.67
C TRP A 83 5.48 -6.39 8.09
N GLY A 84 6.39 -5.81 8.89
CA GLY A 84 7.40 -4.87 8.41
C GLY A 84 8.32 -5.48 7.36
N ARG A 85 8.76 -6.74 7.57
CA ARG A 85 9.60 -7.47 6.62
C ARG A 85 8.85 -7.76 5.31
N ALA A 86 7.59 -8.17 5.40
CA ALA A 86 6.76 -8.40 4.21
C ALA A 86 6.59 -7.13 3.38
N LEU A 87 6.35 -5.99 4.04
CA LEU A 87 6.28 -4.67 3.41
C LEU A 87 7.61 -4.27 2.77
N SER A 88 8.73 -4.43 3.49
CA SER A 88 10.08 -4.14 2.98
C SER A 88 10.41 -4.95 1.73
N VAL A 89 10.09 -6.25 1.72
CA VAL A 89 10.32 -7.13 0.57
C VAL A 89 9.45 -6.72 -0.62
N ALA A 90 8.18 -6.39 -0.40
CA ALA A 90 7.28 -5.94 -1.47
C ALA A 90 7.77 -4.61 -2.10
N LEU A 91 8.10 -3.61 -1.27
CA LEU A 91 8.61 -2.32 -1.72
C LEU A 91 9.96 -2.42 -2.44
N THR A 92 10.86 -3.26 -1.93
CA THR A 92 12.16 -3.50 -2.56
C THR A 92 12.01 -4.22 -3.89
N ASN A 93 11.11 -5.20 -3.97
CA ASN A 93 10.89 -5.94 -5.19
C ASN A 93 10.28 -5.06 -6.28
N ILE A 94 9.25 -4.26 -5.97
CA ILE A 94 8.63 -3.40 -6.98
C ILE A 94 9.59 -2.30 -7.44
N SER A 95 10.41 -1.76 -6.54
CA SER A 95 11.41 -0.75 -6.88
C SER A 95 12.48 -1.32 -7.83
N LYS A 96 12.96 -2.54 -7.57
CA LYS A 96 13.90 -3.25 -8.46
C LYS A 96 13.28 -3.51 -9.84
N THR A 97 12.03 -3.93 -9.89
CA THR A 97 11.38 -4.27 -11.16
C THR A 97 11.02 -3.05 -12.00
N MET A 98 10.63 -1.93 -11.37
CA MET A 98 10.35 -0.67 -12.08
C MET A 98 11.60 0.16 -12.36
N GLY A 99 12.72 -0.10 -11.68
CA GLY A 99 13.94 0.70 -11.76
C GLY A 99 13.81 2.11 -11.17
N VAL A 100 12.71 2.40 -10.47
CA VAL A 100 12.37 3.71 -9.89
C VAL A 100 11.80 3.49 -8.48
N GLN A 101 11.85 4.53 -7.64
CA GLN A 101 11.20 4.51 -6.34
C GLN A 101 9.67 4.41 -6.51
N PRO A 102 8.99 3.58 -5.68
CA PRO A 102 7.53 3.46 -5.75
C PRO A 102 6.88 4.78 -5.36
N THR A 103 5.81 5.17 -6.07
CA THR A 103 5.02 6.36 -5.74
C THR A 103 4.37 6.24 -4.36
N MET A 104 4.05 7.36 -3.70
CA MET A 104 3.31 7.37 -2.42
C MET A 104 2.07 6.48 -2.47
N SER A 105 1.25 6.60 -3.51
CA SER A 105 0.05 5.78 -3.71
C SER A 105 0.33 4.27 -3.80
N THR A 106 1.47 3.88 -4.36
CA THR A 106 1.88 2.47 -4.44
C THR A 106 2.33 1.97 -3.06
N GLN A 107 3.00 2.80 -2.29
CA GLN A 107 3.41 2.48 -0.92
C GLN A 107 2.20 2.34 0.00
N GLU A 108 1.24 3.26 -0.09
CA GLU A 108 -0.05 3.22 0.59
C GLU A 108 -0.83 1.95 0.22
N ALA A 109 -0.88 1.60 -1.07
CA ALA A 109 -1.54 0.39 -1.53
C ALA A 109 -0.95 -0.88 -0.90
N PHE A 110 0.38 -0.98 -0.72
CA PHE A 110 0.98 -2.11 -0.02
C PHE A 110 0.65 -2.13 1.46
N LEU A 111 0.75 -0.98 2.15
CA LEU A 111 0.44 -0.88 3.57
C LEU A 111 -1.02 -1.29 3.83
N THR A 112 -1.95 -0.76 3.04
CA THR A 112 -3.38 -1.10 3.06
C THR A 112 -3.61 -2.56 2.70
N ALA A 113 -2.92 -3.12 1.69
CA ALA A 113 -3.04 -4.53 1.33
C ALA A 113 -2.68 -5.48 2.49
N PHE A 114 -1.54 -5.24 3.16
CA PHE A 114 -1.11 -6.08 4.27
C PHE A 114 -2.08 -6.01 5.47
N GLU A 115 -2.60 -4.82 5.77
CA GLU A 115 -3.60 -4.69 6.83
C GLU A 115 -4.94 -5.34 6.48
N LEU A 116 -5.39 -5.24 5.22
CA LEU A 116 -6.60 -5.94 4.77
C LEU A 116 -6.42 -7.47 4.76
N ILE A 117 -5.21 -7.96 4.53
CA ILE A 117 -4.86 -9.38 4.71
C ILE A 117 -4.92 -9.75 6.19
N ARG A 118 -4.38 -8.90 7.07
CA ARG A 118 -4.41 -9.09 8.54
C ARG A 118 -5.85 -9.16 9.06
N PHE A 119 -6.76 -8.37 8.51
CA PHE A 119 -8.18 -8.38 8.85
C PHE A 119 -9.01 -9.46 8.13
N ASP A 120 -8.38 -10.33 7.32
CA ASP A 120 -9.06 -11.33 6.49
C ASP A 120 -10.16 -10.74 5.57
N VAL A 121 -9.96 -9.49 5.15
CA VAL A 121 -10.84 -8.80 4.20
C VAL A 121 -10.35 -9.07 2.78
N LEU A 122 -9.05 -8.90 2.51
CA LEU A 122 -8.46 -9.19 1.19
C LEU A 122 -8.37 -10.72 0.95
N THR A 123 -9.49 -11.30 0.54
CA THR A 123 -9.66 -12.75 0.36
C THR A 123 -10.21 -13.09 -1.03
N ASN A 124 -10.20 -14.38 -1.38
CA ASN A 124 -10.86 -14.91 -2.57
C ASN A 124 -12.35 -15.26 -2.34
N LYS A 125 -12.84 -15.14 -1.10
CA LYS A 125 -14.20 -15.50 -0.69
C LYS A 125 -15.19 -14.36 -1.03
N PRO A 126 -16.42 -14.67 -1.46
CA PRO A 126 -17.43 -13.64 -1.69
C PRO A 126 -17.88 -13.03 -0.35
N TYR A 127 -18.10 -11.72 -0.29
CA TYR A 127 -18.66 -11.10 0.92
C TYR A 127 -20.16 -11.39 1.10
N SER A 128 -20.86 -11.66 0.01
CA SER A 128 -22.27 -12.04 0.02
C SER A 128 -22.56 -13.04 -1.10
N LYS A 129 -23.55 -13.92 -0.85
CA LYS A 129 -24.02 -14.94 -1.80
C LYS A 129 -24.72 -14.36 -3.04
N THR A 130 -25.09 -13.07 -3.01
CA THR A 130 -25.88 -12.40 -4.05
C THR A 130 -25.04 -11.53 -5.00
N TYR A 131 -23.71 -11.51 -4.85
CA TYR A 131 -22.87 -10.68 -5.72
C TYR A 131 -22.65 -11.31 -7.10
N SER A 132 -22.33 -10.45 -8.07
CA SER A 132 -22.26 -10.74 -9.51
C SER A 132 -21.51 -12.04 -9.84
N THR A 133 -22.04 -12.80 -10.79
CA THR A 133 -21.34 -13.91 -11.43
C THR A 133 -20.07 -13.39 -12.11
N ILE A 134 -18.96 -14.06 -11.84
CA ILE A 134 -17.68 -13.85 -12.53
C ILE A 134 -17.62 -14.93 -13.61
N ALA A 135 -17.10 -14.62 -14.80
CA ALA A 135 -16.94 -15.64 -15.84
C ALA A 135 -15.90 -16.70 -15.43
N GLY A 136 -16.11 -17.95 -15.85
CA GLY A 136 -15.19 -19.08 -15.59
C GLY A 136 -15.68 -20.07 -14.54
N ASP A 137 -14.83 -21.07 -14.28
CA ASP A 137 -15.05 -22.09 -13.26
C ASP A 137 -14.96 -21.50 -11.84
N GLU A 138 -15.55 -22.15 -10.84
CA GLU A 138 -15.55 -21.66 -9.45
C GLU A 138 -14.16 -21.27 -8.92
N LYS A 139 -13.13 -22.04 -9.30
CA LYS A 139 -11.73 -21.76 -8.96
C LYS A 139 -11.20 -20.50 -9.65
N GLU A 140 -11.46 -20.36 -10.94
CA GLU A 140 -11.06 -19.17 -11.70
C GLU A 140 -11.76 -17.91 -11.17
N GLN A 141 -13.04 -18.02 -10.83
CA GLN A 141 -13.79 -16.93 -10.20
C GLN A 141 -13.15 -16.48 -8.87
N CYS A 142 -12.67 -17.42 -8.05
CA CYS A 142 -11.96 -17.12 -6.81
C CYS A 142 -10.64 -16.38 -7.07
N HIS A 143 -9.87 -16.79 -8.07
CA HIS A 143 -8.61 -16.13 -8.45
C HIS A 143 -8.85 -14.72 -9.00
N ILE A 144 -9.78 -14.56 -9.94
CA ILE A 144 -10.16 -13.26 -10.52
C ILE A 144 -10.63 -12.30 -9.41
N ARG A 145 -11.44 -12.79 -8.46
CA ARG A 145 -11.92 -11.97 -7.35
C ARG A 145 -10.77 -11.45 -6.49
N LEU A 146 -9.84 -12.31 -6.10
CA LEU A 146 -8.70 -11.91 -5.26
C LEU A 146 -7.81 -10.90 -5.98
N ILE A 147 -7.46 -11.17 -7.25
CA ILE A 147 -6.57 -10.31 -8.04
C ILE A 147 -7.23 -8.96 -8.31
N SER A 148 -8.50 -8.94 -8.71
CA SER A 148 -9.24 -7.68 -8.95
C SER A 148 -9.38 -6.83 -7.68
N ARG A 149 -9.58 -7.45 -6.51
CA ARG A 149 -9.56 -6.74 -5.23
C ARG A 149 -8.18 -6.15 -4.93
N ALA A 150 -7.10 -6.92 -5.06
CA ALA A 150 -5.76 -6.43 -4.81
C ALA A 150 -5.38 -5.26 -5.74
N LEU A 151 -5.68 -5.36 -7.04
CA LEU A 151 -5.37 -4.30 -8.00
C LEU A 151 -6.25 -3.06 -7.83
N SER A 152 -7.43 -3.17 -7.21
CA SER A 152 -8.27 -1.99 -6.90
C SER A 152 -7.67 -1.04 -5.86
N LEU A 153 -6.60 -1.44 -5.17
CA LEU A 153 -5.89 -0.58 -4.22
C LEU A 153 -5.01 0.47 -4.91
N LEU A 154 -4.65 0.26 -6.19
CA LEU A 154 -3.84 1.22 -6.93
C LEU A 154 -4.74 2.25 -7.62
N PRO A 155 -4.42 3.56 -7.52
CA PRO A 155 -5.15 4.57 -8.25
C PRO A 155 -4.88 4.44 -9.74
N MET A 156 -5.90 4.70 -10.54
CA MET A 156 -5.83 4.70 -11.99
C MET A 156 -6.18 6.09 -12.54
N GLU A 157 -5.45 6.53 -13.57
CA GLU A 157 -5.71 7.81 -14.23
C GLU A 157 -6.97 7.74 -15.10
N LEU A 158 -7.84 8.72 -14.90
CA LEU A 158 -9.11 8.83 -15.59
C LEU A 158 -9.18 10.19 -16.31
N LYS A 159 -9.79 10.18 -17.49
CA LYS A 159 -10.19 11.40 -18.20
C LYS A 159 -11.28 12.10 -17.38
N SER A 160 -11.33 13.43 -17.49
CA SER A 160 -12.44 14.24 -16.97
C SER A 160 -13.69 14.00 -17.83
N ALA A 161 -14.29 12.83 -17.66
CA ALA A 161 -15.46 12.35 -18.38
C ALA A 161 -16.31 11.49 -17.43
N PRO A 162 -17.65 11.44 -17.63
CA PRO A 162 -18.49 10.56 -16.84
C PRO A 162 -18.04 9.10 -17.01
N TRP A 163 -18.16 8.34 -15.93
CA TRP A 163 -17.84 6.92 -15.95
C TRP A 163 -18.84 6.15 -16.82
N SER A 164 -18.32 5.37 -17.78
CA SER A 164 -19.12 4.61 -18.74
C SER A 164 -18.86 3.10 -18.69
N GLY A 165 -18.36 2.58 -17.55
CA GLY A 165 -18.02 1.16 -17.39
C GLY A 165 -19.01 0.38 -16.51
N PRO A 166 -19.01 -0.97 -16.59
CA PRO A 166 -19.81 -1.80 -15.70
C PRO A 166 -19.37 -1.65 -14.23
N PHE A 167 -20.34 -1.74 -13.31
CA PHE A 167 -20.09 -1.74 -11.88
C PHE A 167 -20.07 -3.16 -11.31
N ASN A 168 -19.26 -3.39 -10.29
CA ASN A 168 -19.24 -4.64 -9.53
C ASN A 168 -19.54 -4.35 -8.06
N ARG A 169 -20.66 -4.88 -7.55
CA ARG A 169 -21.09 -4.72 -6.16
C ARG A 169 -20.07 -5.26 -5.15
N ASP A 170 -19.40 -6.38 -5.45
CA ASP A 170 -18.38 -6.97 -4.58
C ASP A 170 -17.18 -6.04 -4.41
N LEU A 171 -16.71 -5.44 -5.52
CA LEU A 171 -15.61 -4.47 -5.50
C LEU A 171 -16.02 -3.14 -4.83
N LEU A 172 -17.27 -2.72 -4.96
CA LEU A 172 -17.77 -1.53 -4.25
C LEU A 172 -17.83 -1.73 -2.73
N VAL A 173 -18.20 -2.93 -2.28
CA VAL A 173 -18.16 -3.30 -0.86
C VAL A 173 -16.72 -3.37 -0.39
N PHE A 174 -15.82 -4.01 -1.16
CA PHE A 174 -14.39 -4.00 -0.87
C PHE A 174 -13.85 -2.57 -0.69
N ASN A 175 -14.20 -1.67 -1.59
CA ASN A 175 -13.81 -0.27 -1.54
C ASN A 175 -14.28 0.46 -0.28
N SER A 176 -15.42 0.05 0.29
CA SER A 176 -15.88 0.61 1.57
C SER A 176 -14.94 0.24 2.71
N PHE A 177 -14.41 -0.98 2.73
CA PHE A 177 -13.38 -1.37 3.70
C PHE A 177 -12.06 -0.61 3.47
N VAL A 178 -11.62 -0.49 2.21
CA VAL A 178 -10.41 0.27 1.84
C VAL A 178 -10.52 1.71 2.32
N LYS A 179 -11.60 2.41 1.97
CA LYS A 179 -11.82 3.80 2.38
C LYS A 179 -11.93 3.97 3.89
N ALA A 180 -12.59 3.05 4.58
CA ALA A 180 -12.67 3.10 6.04
C ALA A 180 -11.27 2.97 6.68
N LEU A 181 -10.42 2.08 6.15
CA LEU A 181 -9.07 1.87 6.62
C LEU A 181 -8.15 3.07 6.29
N ASP A 182 -8.13 3.51 5.04
CA ASP A 182 -7.28 4.63 4.58
C ASP A 182 -7.60 5.92 5.35
N ARG A 183 -8.89 6.24 5.55
CA ARG A 183 -9.30 7.39 6.38
C ARG A 183 -8.90 7.24 7.84
N SER A 184 -8.96 6.02 8.38
CA SER A 184 -8.51 5.77 9.75
C SER A 184 -7.00 5.96 9.89
N TYR A 185 -6.22 5.56 8.87
CA TYR A 185 -4.78 5.82 8.80
C TYR A 185 -4.45 7.30 8.66
N ARG A 186 -5.18 8.01 7.81
CA ARG A 186 -5.04 9.47 7.65
C ARG A 186 -5.28 10.16 8.99
N ASN A 187 -6.40 9.85 9.64
CA ASN A 187 -6.75 10.39 10.95
C ASN A 187 -5.68 10.04 11.99
N LEU A 188 -5.16 8.81 12.00
CA LEU A 188 -4.07 8.43 12.90
C LEU A 188 -2.83 9.30 12.70
N CYS A 189 -2.39 9.50 11.46
CA CYS A 189 -1.23 10.34 11.15
C CYS A 189 -1.45 11.80 11.57
N GLU A 190 -2.62 12.36 11.32
CA GLU A 190 -2.98 13.72 11.71
C GLU A 190 -3.08 13.86 13.24
N MET A 191 -3.63 12.88 13.95
CA MET A 191 -3.71 12.89 15.41
C MET A 191 -2.32 12.74 16.05
N LEU A 192 -1.42 11.94 15.47
CA LEU A 192 -0.03 11.87 15.90
C LEU A 192 0.69 13.19 15.67
N THR A 193 0.48 13.83 14.52
CA THR A 193 1.00 15.16 14.21
C THR A 193 0.53 16.17 15.25
N LEU A 194 -0.79 16.24 15.51
CA LEU A 194 -1.38 17.09 16.53
C LEU A 194 -0.79 16.81 17.92
N SER A 195 -0.62 15.54 18.28
CA SER A 195 -0.01 15.14 19.54
C SER A 195 1.43 15.65 19.69
N LEU A 196 2.22 15.65 18.61
CA LEU A 196 3.57 16.21 18.62
C LEU A 196 3.56 17.73 18.88
N PHE A 197 2.64 18.47 18.27
CA PHE A 197 2.48 19.92 18.49
C PHE A 197 2.00 20.25 19.91
N LEU A 198 1.01 19.50 20.43
CA LEU A 198 0.45 19.74 21.76
C LEU A 198 1.43 19.43 22.89
N ASN A 199 2.29 18.42 22.71
CA ASN A 199 3.29 18.03 23.70
C ASN A 199 4.57 18.89 23.66
N ASN A 200 4.58 20.02 22.94
CA ASN A 200 5.75 20.87 22.71
C ASN A 200 6.93 20.11 22.06
N GLY A 201 6.66 19.04 21.32
CA GLY A 201 7.68 18.31 20.55
C GLY A 201 8.09 19.05 19.28
N VAL A 202 7.31 20.05 18.85
CA VAL A 202 7.49 20.85 17.64
C VAL A 202 7.29 22.33 17.96
N VAL A 203 7.91 23.22 17.18
CA VAL A 203 7.71 24.67 17.30
C VAL A 203 6.28 25.02 16.86
N LYS A 204 5.52 25.66 17.75
CA LYS A 204 4.10 25.99 17.55
C LYS A 204 3.83 27.16 16.60
N GLU A 205 4.83 27.93 16.21
CA GLU A 205 4.68 29.03 15.25
C GLU A 205 5.37 28.64 13.95
N GLN A 206 4.85 27.62 13.28
CA GLN A 206 5.30 27.20 11.96
C GLN A 206 4.48 27.86 10.84
N LYS A 207 5.07 28.05 9.67
CA LYS A 207 4.39 28.59 8.47
C LYS A 207 4.01 27.50 7.46
N ASP A 208 4.50 26.30 7.69
CA ASP A 208 4.52 25.14 6.78
C ASP A 208 3.48 24.07 7.14
N TYR A 209 2.44 24.41 7.91
CA TYR A 209 1.37 23.48 8.30
C TYR A 209 0.72 22.75 7.12
N PHE A 210 0.45 23.49 6.04
CA PHE A 210 -0.14 22.93 4.84
C PHE A 210 0.80 21.92 4.18
N GLU A 211 2.09 22.24 4.07
CA GLU A 211 3.06 21.32 3.47
C GLU A 211 3.27 20.05 4.30
N ILE A 212 3.23 20.17 5.63
CA ILE A 212 3.27 19.01 6.53
C ILE A 212 2.06 18.12 6.26
N ALA A 213 0.85 18.69 6.24
CA ALA A 213 -0.37 17.96 5.98
C ALA A 213 -0.40 17.30 4.59
N ASP A 214 0.12 17.99 3.57
CA ASP A 214 0.24 17.48 2.19
C ASP A 214 1.23 16.31 2.07
N SER A 215 2.29 16.33 2.88
CA SER A 215 3.31 15.27 2.89
C SER A 215 2.88 14.00 3.64
N LEU A 216 1.79 14.04 4.40
CA LEU A 216 1.25 12.87 5.09
C LEU A 216 0.52 11.94 4.10
N PRO A 217 0.56 10.61 4.33
CA PRO A 217 -0.07 9.64 3.44
C PRO A 217 -1.60 9.71 3.49
N TYR A 218 -2.24 9.04 2.54
CA TYR A 218 -3.69 8.85 2.42
C TYR A 218 -4.48 10.16 2.21
N MET A 219 -3.91 11.10 1.48
CA MET A 219 -4.60 12.35 1.10
C MET A 219 -5.76 12.10 0.12
N SER A 220 -5.60 11.13 -0.79
CA SER A 220 -6.61 10.79 -1.80
C SER A 220 -7.08 9.35 -1.67
N ASP A 221 -8.39 9.13 -1.72
CA ASP A 221 -8.99 7.79 -1.78
C ASP A 221 -8.61 7.10 -3.12
N ALA A 222 -8.19 5.83 -3.07
CA ALA A 222 -8.04 5.01 -4.27
C ALA A 222 -9.42 4.75 -4.95
N ASN A 223 -9.41 4.63 -6.28
CA ASN A 223 -10.60 4.30 -7.06
C ASN A 223 -10.65 2.80 -7.38
N VAL A 224 -11.85 2.22 -7.49
CA VAL A 224 -12.05 0.80 -7.84
C VAL A 224 -11.74 0.47 -9.29
N THR A 225 -11.37 1.47 -10.08
CA THR A 225 -11.29 1.40 -11.54
C THR A 225 -10.35 0.31 -12.00
N LEU A 226 -9.13 0.26 -11.45
CA LEU A 226 -8.16 -0.75 -11.87
C LEU A 226 -8.64 -2.17 -11.57
N GLY A 227 -9.34 -2.37 -10.46
CA GLY A 227 -9.97 -3.65 -10.14
C GLY A 227 -11.09 -4.04 -11.11
N LEU A 228 -11.92 -3.09 -11.53
CA LEU A 228 -12.98 -3.31 -12.52
C LEU A 228 -12.40 -3.67 -13.90
N VAL A 229 -11.39 -2.92 -14.34
CA VAL A 229 -10.67 -3.17 -15.60
C VAL A 229 -9.98 -4.53 -15.56
N THR A 230 -9.27 -4.83 -14.48
CA THR A 230 -8.60 -6.13 -14.26
C THR A 230 -9.59 -7.27 -14.30
N LYS A 231 -10.73 -7.14 -13.61
CA LYS A 231 -11.79 -8.17 -13.64
C LYS A 231 -12.24 -8.42 -15.08
N HIS A 232 -12.62 -7.37 -15.81
CA HIS A 232 -13.09 -7.51 -17.19
C HIS A 232 -12.01 -8.14 -18.08
N TYR A 233 -10.77 -7.69 -17.94
CA TYR A 233 -9.63 -8.23 -18.67
C TYR A 233 -9.42 -9.73 -18.43
N LEU A 234 -9.43 -10.17 -17.17
CA LEU A 234 -9.28 -11.58 -16.83
C LEU A 234 -10.48 -12.44 -17.28
N GLU A 235 -11.70 -11.90 -17.22
CA GLU A 235 -12.89 -12.58 -17.75
C GLU A 235 -12.81 -12.78 -19.28
N GLN A 236 -12.24 -11.82 -20.01
CA GLN A 236 -12.00 -11.99 -21.46
C GLN A 236 -10.97 -13.09 -21.74
N ILE A 237 -9.92 -13.21 -20.92
CA ILE A 237 -8.92 -14.28 -21.07
C ILE A 237 -9.54 -15.66 -20.77
N VAL A 238 -10.37 -15.75 -19.73
CA VAL A 238 -11.08 -17.00 -19.40
C VAL A 238 -12.04 -17.43 -20.50
N THR A 239 -12.69 -16.49 -21.17
CA THR A 239 -13.57 -16.78 -22.33
C THR A 239 -12.81 -17.14 -23.61
N GLY A 240 -11.48 -17.26 -23.55
CA GLY A 240 -10.64 -17.76 -24.65
C GLY A 240 -10.04 -16.69 -25.56
N ARG A 241 -10.12 -15.40 -25.18
CA ARG A 241 -9.45 -14.33 -25.94
C ARG A 241 -7.96 -14.26 -25.59
N ASP A 242 -7.15 -13.93 -26.57
CA ASP A 242 -5.73 -13.64 -26.35
C ASP A 242 -5.54 -12.35 -25.52
N PRO A 243 -4.42 -12.20 -24.79
CA PRO A 243 -4.13 -11.02 -23.96
C PRO A 243 -4.21 -9.67 -24.71
N ALA A 244 -3.83 -9.63 -25.99
CA ALA A 244 -3.87 -8.39 -26.78
C ALA A 244 -5.31 -8.00 -27.11
N SER A 245 -6.11 -8.96 -27.58
CA SER A 245 -7.55 -8.77 -27.83
C SER A 245 -8.33 -8.45 -26.55
N ALA A 246 -7.96 -9.04 -25.41
CA ALA A 246 -8.56 -8.74 -24.11
C ALA A 246 -8.28 -7.29 -23.69
N THR A 247 -7.05 -6.79 -23.91
CA THR A 247 -6.68 -5.39 -23.65
C THR A 247 -7.47 -4.45 -24.55
N GLN A 248 -7.55 -4.74 -25.85
CA GLN A 248 -8.33 -3.92 -26.79
C GLN A 248 -9.83 -3.89 -26.45
N SER A 249 -10.39 -5.01 -25.96
CA SER A 249 -11.77 -5.07 -25.48
C SER A 249 -11.99 -4.20 -24.25
N ALA A 250 -11.03 -4.20 -23.32
CA ALA A 250 -11.07 -3.35 -22.14
C ALA A 250 -10.99 -1.86 -22.52
N GLU A 251 -10.12 -1.48 -23.46
CA GLU A 251 -10.02 -0.09 -23.95
C GLU A 251 -11.32 0.40 -24.59
N LYS A 252 -12.00 -0.48 -25.36
CA LYS A 252 -13.32 -0.16 -25.95
C LYS A 252 -14.43 -0.01 -24.90
N THR A 253 -14.36 -0.79 -23.83
CA THR A 253 -15.38 -0.78 -22.75
C THR A 253 -15.19 0.38 -21.79
N PHE A 254 -13.94 0.71 -21.47
CA PHE A 254 -13.58 1.72 -20.47
C PHE A 254 -12.96 2.97 -21.12
N LEU A 255 -13.77 3.68 -21.92
CA LEU A 255 -13.34 4.86 -22.69
C LEU A 255 -12.76 6.01 -21.85
N SER A 256 -13.15 6.09 -20.57
CA SER A 256 -12.70 7.08 -19.61
C SER A 256 -11.24 6.86 -19.15
N CYS A 257 -10.62 5.73 -19.47
CA CYS A 257 -9.25 5.42 -19.06
C CYS A 257 -8.23 6.02 -20.05
N THR A 258 -7.10 6.51 -19.54
CA THR A 258 -6.03 7.10 -20.37
C THR A 258 -4.98 6.07 -20.79
N ALA A 259 -4.40 5.35 -19.83
CA ALA A 259 -3.23 4.49 -20.03
C ALA A 259 -3.46 3.04 -19.56
N LEU A 260 -4.54 2.40 -20.05
CA LEU A 260 -5.03 1.11 -19.57
C LEU A 260 -3.95 0.00 -19.56
N ALA A 261 -3.20 -0.16 -20.65
CA ALA A 261 -2.16 -1.19 -20.74
C ALA A 261 -1.01 -0.96 -19.75
N ALA A 262 -0.60 0.30 -19.54
CA ALA A 262 0.45 0.66 -18.58
C ALA A 262 -0.03 0.44 -17.13
N ASP A 263 -1.28 0.80 -16.84
CA ASP A 263 -1.90 0.61 -15.54
C ASP A 263 -2.08 -0.87 -15.18
N LEU A 264 -2.51 -1.70 -16.13
CA LEU A 264 -2.56 -3.15 -15.96
C LEU A 264 -1.18 -3.74 -15.69
N ARG A 265 -0.16 -3.34 -16.45
CA ARG A 265 1.22 -3.77 -16.22
C ARG A 265 1.69 -3.40 -14.82
N ARG A 266 1.46 -2.15 -14.38
CA ARG A 266 1.78 -1.68 -13.03
C ARG A 266 1.05 -2.51 -11.96
N GLY A 267 -0.22 -2.83 -12.19
CA GLY A 267 -1.01 -3.70 -11.31
C GLY A 267 -0.46 -5.11 -11.20
N LEU A 268 -0.01 -5.71 -12.31
CA LEU A 268 0.62 -7.04 -12.31
C LEU A 268 1.96 -7.05 -11.56
N LEU A 269 2.77 -6.00 -11.71
CA LEU A 269 4.01 -5.83 -10.95
C LEU A 269 3.75 -5.68 -9.45
N PHE A 270 2.72 -4.91 -9.10
CA PHE A 270 2.26 -4.79 -7.71
C PHE A 270 1.80 -6.13 -7.13
N TRP A 271 1.04 -6.91 -7.91
CA TRP A 271 0.59 -8.24 -7.50
C TRP A 271 1.76 -9.20 -7.23
N ASP A 272 2.74 -9.27 -8.13
CA ASP A 272 3.93 -10.11 -7.95
C ASP A 272 4.70 -9.74 -6.66
N ALA A 273 4.91 -8.45 -6.42
CA ALA A 273 5.53 -7.96 -5.20
C ALA A 273 4.70 -8.27 -3.93
N LEU A 274 3.37 -8.15 -4.01
CA LEU A 274 2.46 -8.49 -2.91
C LEU A 274 2.55 -9.98 -2.56
N VAL A 275 2.51 -10.87 -3.56
CA VAL A 275 2.63 -12.33 -3.37
C VAL A 275 3.95 -12.69 -2.69
N LYS A 276 5.07 -12.06 -3.10
CA LYS A 276 6.37 -12.23 -2.41
C LYS A 276 6.31 -11.81 -0.95
N GLY A 277 5.63 -10.70 -0.63
CA GLY A 277 5.37 -10.29 0.75
C GLY A 277 4.55 -11.32 1.53
N THR A 278 3.49 -11.90 0.94
CA THR A 278 2.69 -12.94 1.60
C THR A 278 3.48 -14.21 1.92
N LYS A 279 4.49 -14.55 1.10
CA LYS A 279 5.41 -15.66 1.37
C LYS A 279 6.21 -15.41 2.65
N VAL A 280 6.73 -14.21 2.84
CA VAL A 280 7.44 -13.82 4.08
C VAL A 280 6.55 -13.97 5.31
N LEU A 281 5.27 -13.58 5.20
CA LEU A 281 4.31 -13.72 6.30
C LEU A 281 4.03 -15.18 6.64
N LYS A 282 3.92 -16.05 5.63
CA LYS A 282 3.77 -17.50 5.83
C LYS A 282 5.00 -18.09 6.52
N ASP A 283 6.20 -17.78 6.03
CA ASP A 283 7.45 -18.31 6.58
C ASP A 283 7.66 -17.88 8.04
N ALA A 284 7.13 -16.71 8.40
CA ALA A 284 7.11 -16.19 9.77
C ALA A 284 5.90 -16.66 10.62
N GLY A 285 5.01 -17.50 10.09
CA GLY A 285 3.83 -18.00 10.80
C GLY A 285 2.75 -16.94 11.10
N SER A 286 2.82 -15.77 10.48
CA SER A 286 1.88 -14.65 10.71
C SER A 286 0.66 -14.66 9.77
N LEU A 287 0.66 -15.53 8.77
CA LEU A 287 -0.44 -15.73 7.82
C LEU A 287 -0.90 -17.18 7.83
N SER A 288 -2.22 -17.39 7.80
CA SER A 288 -2.79 -18.74 7.72
C SER A 288 -2.37 -19.44 6.42
N ASN A 289 -2.23 -20.76 6.48
CA ASN A 289 -1.85 -21.53 5.29
C ASN A 289 -2.93 -21.45 4.22
N GLU A 290 -4.21 -21.38 4.60
CA GLU A 290 -5.34 -21.19 3.68
C GLU A 290 -5.25 -19.87 2.92
N SER A 291 -5.05 -18.75 3.63
CA SER A 291 -4.94 -17.43 3.02
C SER A 291 -3.73 -17.38 2.09
N TYR A 292 -2.57 -17.91 2.51
CA TYR A 292 -1.41 -18.00 1.62
C TYR A 292 -1.67 -18.82 0.35
N GLN A 293 -2.32 -19.99 0.48
CA GLN A 293 -2.63 -20.83 -0.67
C GLN A 293 -3.53 -20.11 -1.67
N ALA A 294 -4.46 -19.26 -1.21
CA ALA A 294 -5.28 -18.45 -2.11
C ALA A 294 -4.44 -17.51 -2.99
N PHE A 295 -3.44 -16.81 -2.40
CA PHE A 295 -2.52 -15.95 -3.15
C PHE A 295 -1.58 -16.75 -4.06
N TYR A 296 -1.04 -17.86 -3.56
CA TYR A 296 -0.12 -18.70 -4.31
C TYR A 296 -0.78 -19.32 -5.55
N GLN A 297 -1.96 -19.92 -5.39
CA GLN A 297 -2.71 -20.53 -6.49
C GLN A 297 -3.17 -19.48 -7.51
N ALA A 298 -3.65 -18.33 -7.05
CA ALA A 298 -4.02 -17.22 -7.93
C ALA A 298 -2.81 -16.73 -8.75
N ASN A 299 -1.63 -16.65 -8.14
CA ASN A 299 -0.39 -16.28 -8.85
C ASN A 299 0.02 -17.34 -9.88
N GLN A 300 -0.01 -18.63 -9.53
CA GLN A 300 0.28 -19.70 -10.48
C GLN A 300 -0.69 -19.70 -11.67
N TRP A 301 -1.98 -19.53 -11.40
CA TRP A 301 -3.00 -19.43 -12.44
C TRP A 301 -2.74 -18.24 -13.37
N LEU A 302 -2.38 -17.08 -12.80
CA LEU A 302 -2.04 -15.89 -13.58
C LEU A 302 -0.82 -16.12 -14.47
N GLN A 303 0.26 -16.71 -13.93
CA GLN A 303 1.49 -17.00 -14.68
C GLN A 303 1.30 -18.09 -15.75
N ASN A 304 0.31 -18.97 -15.63
CA ASN A 304 0.02 -19.97 -16.66
C ASN A 304 -0.78 -19.40 -17.85
N LYS A 305 -1.39 -18.22 -17.68
CA LYS A 305 -2.22 -17.57 -18.71
C LYS A 305 -1.45 -16.50 -19.50
N PHE A 306 -0.20 -16.19 -19.12
CA PHE A 306 0.69 -15.21 -19.74
C PHE A 306 2.05 -15.82 -20.02
#